data_AF-A0A8E0S834-F1
#
_entry.id   AF-A0A8E0S834-F1
#
_cell.length_a   1.000
_cell.length_b   1.000
_cell.length_c   1.000
_cell.angle_alpha   90.00
_cell.angle_beta   90.00
_cell.angle_gamma   90.00
#
_symmetry.space_group_name_H-M   'P 1'
#
loop_
_entity.id
_entity.type
_entity.pdbx_description
1 polymer ?
#
loop_
_entity_poly.entity_id
_entity_poly.type
_entity_poly.pdbx_seq_one_letter_code
_entity_poly.pdbx_strand_id
1 'polypeptide(L)'
;MNRLLLAGWTLFILLSVCTESFSGMVVSQTVAFHFQPHPDMSRFLDMDFTELAIPEAFIQKIGHAFSFFVLTYLLWKQRGSIRSAAAGSFAFAFFTEVLQLFFSRNGCIRDVLIDAVGIGLFYGLYVLAKRRKQEMYEKY
;
A
#
# COMPACT_ATOMS: atom_id res chain seq x y z
N MET A 1 -16.94 -1.00 14.88
CA MET A 1 -15.54 -0.60 15.12
C MET A 1 -14.64 -0.77 13.88
N ASN A 2 -14.55 -1.97 13.27
CA ASN A 2 -13.64 -2.22 12.13
C ASN A 2 -13.87 -1.30 10.90
N ARG A 3 -15.12 -0.88 10.64
CA ARG A 3 -15.45 -0.02 9.48
C ARG A 3 -14.89 1.39 9.59
N LEU A 4 -14.91 1.99 10.79
CA LEU A 4 -14.35 3.33 11.03
C LEU A 4 -12.82 3.29 10.94
N LEU A 5 -12.20 2.23 11.47
CA LEU A 5 -10.77 2.01 11.32
C LEU A 5 -10.36 1.83 9.86
N LEU A 6 -11.12 1.05 9.10
CA LEU A 6 -10.88 0.90 7.66
C LEU A 6 -11.00 2.25 6.95
N ALA A 7 -12.08 2.99 7.18
CA ALA A 7 -12.28 4.30 6.57
C ALA A 7 -11.16 5.29 6.93
N GLY A 8 -10.77 5.35 8.21
CA GLY A 8 -9.66 6.20 8.66
C GLY A 8 -8.32 5.78 8.07
N TRP A 9 -8.05 4.48 7.93
CA TRP A 9 -6.83 3.97 7.32
C TRP A 9 -6.78 4.26 5.81
N THR A 10 -7.89 4.06 5.11
CA THR A 10 -8.01 4.42 3.69
C THR A 10 -7.80 5.92 3.49
N LEU A 11 -8.38 6.77 4.34
CA LEU A 11 -8.18 8.22 4.29
C LEU A 11 -6.72 8.59 4.55
N PHE A 12 -6.08 7.95 5.53
CA PHE A 12 -4.67 8.16 5.82
C PHE A 12 -3.76 7.81 4.63
N ILE A 13 -4.02 6.69 3.94
CA ILE A 13 -3.29 6.32 2.72
C ILE A 13 -3.51 7.38 1.65
N LEU A 14 -4.76 7.79 1.38
CA LEU A 14 -5.06 8.82 0.38
C LEU A 14 -4.34 10.14 0.66
N LEU A 15 -4.38 10.63 1.90
CA LEU A 15 -3.67 11.85 2.29
C LEU A 15 -2.15 11.71 2.10
N SER A 16 -1.59 10.55 2.45
CA SER A 16 -0.16 10.24 2.32
C SER A 16 0.30 10.09 0.85
N VAL A 17 -0.61 9.72 -0.04
CA VAL A 17 -0.39 9.56 -1.49
C VAL A 17 -0.51 10.91 -2.20
N CYS A 18 -1.49 11.74 -1.80
CA CYS A 18 -1.70 13.07 -2.38
C CYS A 18 -0.66 14.11 -1.93
N THR A 19 0.04 13.91 -0.81
CA THR A 19 1.13 14.81 -0.43
C THR A 19 2.33 14.67 -1.38
N GLU A 20 2.87 15.81 -1.80
CA GLU A 20 4.06 15.93 -2.64
C GLU A 20 5.28 15.25 -1.98
N SER A 21 5.40 15.38 -0.65
CA SER A 21 6.49 14.78 0.12
C SER A 21 5.99 14.13 1.40
N PHE A 22 6.12 12.81 1.50
CA PHE A 22 5.90 12.09 2.76
C PHE A 22 6.94 12.47 3.80
N SER A 23 8.20 12.66 3.41
CA SER A 23 9.25 13.14 4.31
C SER A 23 8.91 14.55 4.85
N GLY A 24 8.42 15.44 3.99
CA GLY A 24 7.92 16.77 4.39
C GLY A 24 6.75 16.69 5.36
N MET A 25 5.76 15.84 5.09
CA MET A 25 4.61 15.63 5.97
C MET A 25 5.00 15.06 7.34
N VAL A 26 5.93 14.11 7.38
CA VAL A 26 6.29 13.38 8.60
C VAL A 26 7.33 14.14 9.43
N VAL A 27 8.35 14.70 8.79
CA VAL A 27 9.48 15.38 9.46
C VAL A 27 9.19 16.85 9.66
N SER A 28 8.66 17.53 8.64
CA SER A 28 8.46 18.98 8.63
C SER A 28 7.02 19.40 8.91
N GLN A 29 6.09 18.45 9.06
CA GLN A 29 4.64 18.70 9.18
C GLN A 29 4.06 19.56 8.05
N THR A 30 4.75 19.62 6.90
CA THR A 30 4.32 20.37 5.73
C THR A 30 3.58 19.45 4.78
N VAL A 31 2.32 19.79 4.52
CA VAL A 31 1.50 19.09 3.52
C VAL A 31 1.35 20.03 2.33
N ALA A 32 2.11 19.76 1.28
CA ALA A 32 2.01 20.44 0.00
C ALA A 32 1.32 19.51 -1.00
N PHE A 33 0.40 20.06 -1.79
CA PHE A 33 -0.32 19.36 -2.84
C PHE A 33 -0.01 20.06 -4.16
N HIS A 34 0.76 19.41 -5.03
CA HIS A 34 1.05 19.94 -6.36
C HIS A 34 0.34 19.09 -7.41
N PHE A 35 -0.84 19.53 -7.83
CA PHE A 35 -1.62 18.81 -8.84
C PHE A 35 -1.13 19.14 -10.25
N GLN A 36 -0.65 18.14 -10.96
CA GLN A 36 -0.22 18.21 -12.35
C GLN A 36 -1.23 17.48 -13.25
N PRO A 37 -2.06 18.21 -14.01
CA PRO A 37 -3.13 17.61 -14.84
C PRO A 37 -2.63 16.81 -16.04
N HIS A 38 -1.38 17.03 -16.46
CA HIS A 38 -0.72 16.31 -17.56
C HIS A 38 0.54 15.62 -17.03
N PRO A 39 0.41 14.51 -16.26
CA PRO A 39 1.56 13.75 -15.85
C PRO A 39 2.13 12.98 -17.04
N ASP A 40 3.45 12.80 -17.04
CA ASP A 40 4.11 11.95 -18.02
C ASP A 40 3.87 10.48 -17.69
N MET A 41 2.94 9.85 -18.43
CA MET A 41 2.55 8.46 -18.22
C MET A 41 3.68 7.47 -18.55
N SER A 42 4.72 7.88 -19.29
CA SER A 42 5.86 7.01 -19.58
C SER A 42 6.63 6.64 -18.31
N ARG A 43 6.68 7.58 -17.34
CA ARG A 43 7.30 7.37 -16.02
C ARG A 43 6.63 6.28 -15.18
N PHE A 44 5.36 5.97 -15.46
CA PHE A 44 4.66 4.89 -14.76
C PHE A 44 5.28 3.52 -15.05
N LEU A 45 5.89 3.34 -16.23
CA LEU A 45 6.49 2.08 -16.67
C LEU A 45 8.00 2.02 -16.37
N ASP A 46 8.60 3.07 -15.81
CA ASP A 46 10.03 3.13 -15.54
C ASP A 46 10.42 2.24 -14.35
N MET A 47 11.01 1.08 -14.64
CA MET A 47 11.53 0.17 -13.61
C MET A 47 12.96 0.52 -13.18
N ASP A 48 13.23 1.78 -12.85
CA ASP A 48 14.51 2.15 -12.25
C ASP A 48 14.50 1.84 -10.74
N PHE A 49 15.52 1.15 -10.24
CA PHE A 49 15.66 0.83 -8.82
C PHE A 49 16.69 1.72 -8.10
N THR A 50 17.36 2.63 -8.82
CA THR A 50 18.36 3.55 -8.24
C THR A 50 17.80 4.37 -7.08
N GLU A 51 16.53 4.77 -7.15
CA GLU A 51 15.86 5.51 -6.06
C GLU A 51 15.74 4.70 -4.75
N LEU A 52 15.73 3.36 -4.80
CA LEU A 52 15.73 2.54 -3.58
C LEU A 52 17.08 2.59 -2.84
N ALA A 53 18.16 3.06 -3.50
CA ALA A 53 19.43 3.29 -2.82
C ALA A 53 19.37 4.52 -1.89
N ILE A 54 18.38 5.40 -2.07
CA ILE A 54 18.16 6.56 -1.20
C ILE A 54 17.41 6.08 0.06
N PRO A 55 17.99 6.20 1.26
CA PRO A 55 17.39 5.66 2.49
C PRO A 55 15.98 6.18 2.77
N GLU A 56 15.72 7.45 2.48
CA GLU A 56 14.42 8.09 2.69
C GLU A 56 13.34 7.49 1.80
N ALA A 57 13.63 7.31 0.51
CA ALA A 57 12.73 6.68 -0.45
C ALA A 57 12.52 5.19 -0.12
N PHE A 58 13.56 4.51 0.37
CA PHE A 58 13.46 3.12 0.82
C PHE A 58 12.51 2.95 2.03
N ILE A 59 12.67 3.79 3.06
CA ILE A 59 11.79 3.79 4.24
C ILE A 59 10.35 4.08 3.84
N GLN A 60 10.14 5.04 2.93
CA GLN A 60 8.81 5.37 2.43
C GLN A 60 8.15 4.18 1.73
N LYS A 61 8.89 3.45 0.87
CA LYS A 61 8.39 2.27 0.16
C LYS A 61 8.05 1.12 1.10
N ILE A 62 8.85 0.89 2.14
CA ILE A 62 8.51 -0.06 3.21
C ILE A 62 7.22 0.35 3.94
N GLY A 63 7.08 1.65 4.25
CA GLY A 63 5.87 2.20 4.86
C GLY A 63 4.64 1.98 3.98
N HIS A 64 4.78 2.12 2.66
CA HIS A 64 3.72 1.86 1.68
C HIS A 64 3.32 0.38 1.69
N ALA A 65 4.27 -0.53 1.54
CA ALA A 65 4.04 -1.98 1.61
C ALA A 65 3.34 -2.38 2.92
N PHE A 66 3.79 -1.84 4.05
CA PHE A 66 3.17 -2.08 5.36
C PHE A 66 1.75 -1.51 5.44
N SER A 67 1.50 -0.35 4.84
CA SER A 67 0.16 0.26 4.81
C SER A 67 -0.84 -0.63 4.05
N PHE A 68 -0.41 -1.24 2.95
CA PHE A 68 -1.23 -2.20 2.18
C PHE A 68 -1.38 -3.55 2.87
N PHE A 69 -0.38 -3.99 3.64
CA PHE A 69 -0.53 -5.14 4.54
C PHE A 69 -1.66 -4.92 5.54
N VAL A 70 -1.65 -3.76 6.24
CA VAL A 70 -2.69 -3.40 7.22
C VAL A 70 -4.05 -3.24 6.55
N LEU A 71 -4.10 -2.60 5.38
CA LEU A 71 -5.34 -2.45 4.61
C LEU A 71 -5.95 -3.83 4.26
N THR A 72 -5.12 -4.77 3.82
CA THR A 72 -5.55 -6.14 3.50
C THR A 72 -6.12 -6.85 4.72
N TYR A 73 -5.47 -6.71 5.88
CA TYR A 73 -5.97 -7.22 7.15
C TYR A 73 -7.35 -6.64 7.50
N LEU A 74 -7.52 -5.32 7.41
CA LEU A 74 -8.78 -4.65 7.75
C LEU A 74 -9.90 -5.04 6.78
N LEU A 75 -9.61 -5.11 5.47
CA LEU A 75 -10.55 -5.57 4.46
C LEU A 75 -10.94 -7.03 4.67
N TRP A 76 -9.99 -7.89 5.02
CA TRP A 76 -10.26 -9.29 5.34
C TRP A 76 -11.16 -9.41 6.57
N LYS A 77 -10.87 -8.65 7.64
CA LYS A 77 -11.69 -8.63 8.86
C LYS A 77 -13.12 -8.15 8.61
N GLN A 78 -13.33 -7.33 7.58
CA GLN A 78 -14.65 -6.81 7.21
C GLN A 78 -15.41 -7.70 6.24
N ARG A 79 -14.76 -8.26 5.21
CA ARG A 79 -15.40 -9.05 4.14
C ARG A 79 -15.36 -10.56 4.39
N GLY A 80 -14.53 -11.03 5.32
CA GLY A 80 -14.32 -12.45 5.64
C GLY A 80 -13.55 -13.25 4.58
N SER A 81 -13.57 -12.81 3.32
CA SER A 81 -12.85 -13.43 2.20
C SER A 81 -11.47 -12.80 1.99
N ILE A 82 -10.42 -13.57 2.24
CA ILE A 82 -9.03 -13.14 2.01
C ILE A 82 -8.75 -12.82 0.54
N ARG A 83 -9.37 -13.56 -0.39
CA ARG A 83 -9.24 -13.30 -1.84
C ARG A 83 -9.83 -11.95 -2.22
N SER A 84 -11.03 -11.64 -1.71
CA SER A 84 -11.65 -10.34 -1.97
C SER A 84 -10.87 -9.19 -1.30
N ALA A 85 -10.29 -9.43 -0.12
CA ALA A 85 -9.48 -8.45 0.56
C ALA A 85 -8.19 -8.15 -0.21
N ALA A 86 -7.46 -9.18 -0.65
CA ALA A 86 -6.25 -9.03 -1.44
C ALA A 86 -6.51 -8.35 -2.79
N ALA A 87 -7.57 -8.75 -3.51
CA ALA A 87 -7.95 -8.11 -4.76
C ALA A 87 -8.34 -6.63 -4.57
N GLY A 88 -9.07 -6.31 -3.49
CA GLY A 88 -9.43 -4.95 -3.14
C GLY A 88 -8.21 -4.08 -2.80
N SER A 89 -7.29 -4.59 -1.99
CA SER A 89 -6.03 -3.90 -1.68
C SER A 89 -5.18 -3.68 -2.91
N PHE A 90 -5.09 -4.67 -3.81
CA PHE A 90 -4.29 -4.57 -5.03
C PHE A 90 -4.86 -3.53 -6.00
N ALA A 91 -6.18 -3.52 -6.19
CA ALA A 91 -6.86 -2.49 -6.97
C ALA A 91 -6.65 -1.09 -6.37
N PHE A 92 -6.65 -0.99 -5.05
CA PHE A 92 -6.39 0.27 -4.35
C PHE A 92 -4.93 0.72 -4.50
N ALA A 93 -3.96 -0.20 -4.44
CA ALA A 93 -2.53 0.10 -4.65
C ALA A 93 -2.27 0.66 -6.05
N PHE A 94 -2.84 0.00 -7.07
CA PHE A 94 -2.76 0.50 -8.44
C PHE A 94 -3.39 1.90 -8.56
N PHE A 95 -4.56 2.12 -7.95
CA PHE A 95 -5.22 3.41 -7.98
C PHE A 95 -4.39 4.52 -7.31
N THR A 96 -3.78 4.23 -6.15
CA THR A 96 -2.96 5.21 -5.43
C THR A 96 -1.68 5.57 -6.18
N GLU A 97 -1.05 4.60 -6.86
CA GLU A 97 0.15 4.84 -7.67
C GLU A 97 -0.16 5.68 -8.92
N VAL A 98 -1.30 5.42 -9.57
CA VAL A 98 -1.79 6.28 -10.65
C VAL A 98 -2.10 7.68 -10.12
N LEU A 99 -2.70 7.78 -8.93
CA LEU A 99 -3.01 9.07 -8.31
C LEU A 99 -1.75 9.87 -7.98
N GLN A 100 -0.69 9.22 -7.48
CA GLN A 100 0.61 9.82 -7.17
C GLN A 100 1.25 10.54 -8.37
N LEU A 101 1.09 10.02 -9.59
CA LEU A 101 1.56 10.70 -10.81
C LEU A 101 0.96 12.10 -10.97
N PHE A 102 -0.32 12.26 -10.62
CA PHE A 102 -1.01 13.55 -10.66
C PHE A 102 -0.56 14.50 -9.56
N PHE A 103 0.10 14.03 -8.51
CA PHE A 103 0.63 14.87 -7.43
C PHE A 103 2.15 15.12 -7.56
N SER A 104 2.67 15.06 -8.80
CA SER A 104 4.08 15.28 -9.15
C SER A 104 5.05 14.33 -8.42
N ARG A 105 4.58 13.14 -8.05
CA ARG A 105 5.37 12.09 -7.44
C ARG A 105 5.76 11.03 -8.46
N ASN A 106 6.83 10.29 -8.16
CA ASN A 106 7.29 9.16 -8.95
C ASN A 106 6.40 7.93 -8.71
N GLY A 107 5.12 8.02 -9.11
CA GLY A 107 4.22 6.88 -9.14
C GLY A 107 4.66 5.90 -10.22
N CYS A 108 4.92 4.65 -9.84
CA CYS A 108 5.51 3.68 -10.75
C CYS A 108 4.93 2.28 -10.53
N ILE A 109 4.85 1.48 -11.59
CA ILE A 109 4.46 0.07 -11.51
C ILE A 109 5.36 -0.73 -10.55
N ARG A 110 6.63 -0.33 -10.37
CA ARG A 110 7.54 -0.84 -9.35
C ARG A 110 6.95 -0.74 -7.95
N ASP A 111 6.34 0.39 -7.63
CA ASP A 111 5.82 0.66 -6.29
C ASP A 111 4.50 -0.12 -6.07
N VAL A 112 3.70 -0.34 -7.12
CA VAL A 112 2.60 -1.33 -7.13
C VAL A 112 3.11 -2.75 -6.80
N LEU A 113 4.27 -3.16 -7.35
CA LEU A 113 4.87 -4.46 -7.05
C LEU A 113 5.31 -4.56 -5.59
N ILE A 114 5.88 -3.49 -5.03
CA ILE A 114 6.27 -3.42 -3.62
C ILE A 114 5.03 -3.52 -2.72
N ASP A 115 3.94 -2.85 -3.06
CA ASP A 115 2.67 -2.97 -2.34
C ASP A 115 2.08 -4.37 -2.44
N ALA A 116 2.20 -5.00 -3.61
CA ALA A 116 1.79 -6.39 -3.82
C ALA A 116 2.57 -7.36 -2.92
N VAL A 117 3.86 -7.09 -2.62
CA VAL A 117 4.62 -7.86 -1.63
C VAL A 117 3.97 -7.74 -0.25
N GLY A 118 3.59 -6.53 0.18
CA GLY A 118 2.88 -6.32 1.46
C GLY A 118 1.56 -7.10 1.54
N ILE A 119 0.76 -7.08 0.48
CA ILE A 119 -0.50 -7.85 0.37
C ILE A 119 -0.22 -9.36 0.40
N GLY A 120 0.78 -9.81 -0.35
CA GLY A 120 1.20 -11.20 -0.44
C GLY A 120 1.71 -11.75 0.89
N LEU A 121 2.46 -10.95 1.65
CA LEU A 121 2.92 -11.30 2.99
C LEU A 121 1.73 -11.59 3.92
N PHE A 122 0.71 -10.72 3.91
CA PHE A 122 -0.49 -10.96 4.72
C PHE A 122 -1.22 -12.23 4.29
N TYR A 123 -1.40 -12.43 2.98
CA TYR A 123 -2.03 -13.62 2.43
C TYR A 123 -1.29 -14.90 2.84
N GLY A 124 0.04 -14.90 2.73
CA GLY A 124 0.90 -16.03 3.13
C GLY A 124 0.80 -16.35 4.61
N LEU A 125 0.86 -15.33 5.47
CA LEU A 125 0.67 -15.50 6.92
C LEU A 125 -0.71 -16.06 7.26
N TYR A 126 -1.76 -15.58 6.58
CA TYR A 126 -3.13 -16.09 6.76
C TYR A 126 -3.23 -17.58 6.39
N VAL A 127 -2.67 -17.98 5.25
CA VAL A 127 -2.67 -19.39 4.81
C VAL A 127 -1.88 -20.27 5.79
N LEU A 128 -0.71 -19.81 6.24
CA LEU A 128 0.11 -20.54 7.21
C LEU A 128 -0.59 -20.70 8.57
N ALA A 129 -1.24 -19.65 9.06
CA ALA A 129 -2.02 -19.70 10.29
C ALA A 129 -3.22 -20.64 10.17
N LYS A 130 -3.90 -20.65 9.01
CA LYS A 130 -5.03 -21.55 8.76
C LYS A 130 -4.57 -23.01 8.72
N ARG A 131 -3.45 -23.33 8.04
CA ARG A 131 -2.87 -24.67 7.99
C ARG A 131 -2.52 -25.19 9.39
N ARG A 132 -1.80 -24.39 10.18
CA ARG A 132 -1.45 -24.76 11.57
C ARG A 132 -2.67 -25.00 12.45
N LYS A 133 -3.75 -24.23 12.25
CA LYS A 133 -5.00 -24.47 12.98
C LYS A 133 -5.62 -25.82 12.60
N GLN A 134 -5.60 -26.21 11.33
CA GLN A 134 -6.12 -27.51 10.89
C GLN A 134 -5.28 -28.68 11.46
N GLU A 135 -3.96 -28.59 11.40
CA GLU A 135 -3.04 -29.58 11.98
C GLU A 135 -3.26 -29.79 13.48
N MET A 136 -3.57 -28.72 14.21
CA MET A 136 -3.92 -28.81 15.64
C MET A 136 -5.24 -29.53 15.87
N TYR A 137 -6.28 -29.29 15.06
CA TYR A 137 -7.58 -29.96 15.21
C TYR A 137 -7.54 -31.44 14.79
N GLU A 138 -6.69 -31.83 13.84
CA GLU A 138 -6.53 -33.24 13.46
C GLU A 138 -5.77 -34.07 14.52
N LYS A 139 -5.09 -33.41 15.46
CA LYS A 139 -4.30 -34.06 16.52
C LYS A 139 -5.09 -34.30 17.81
N TYR A 140 -6.32 -33.80 17.92
CA TYR A 140 -7.24 -33.99 19.06
C TYR A 140 -8.52 -34.70 18.59
#